data_AF-A0AA38LAP4-F1
#
_entry.id   AF-A0AA38LAP4-F1
#
_cell.length_a   1.000
_cell.length_b   1.000
_cell.length_c   1.000
_cell.angle_alpha   90.00
_cell.angle_beta   90.00
_cell.angle_gamma   90.00
#
_symmetry.space_group_name_H-M   'P 1'
#
loop_
_entity.id
_entity.type
_entity.pdbx_description
1 polymer ?
#
loop_
_entity_poly.entity_id
_entity_poly.type
_entity_poly.pdbx_seq_one_letter_code
_entity_poly.pdbx_strand_id
1 'polypeptide(L)' 'DASITIQGAKFTGDFEVLALAEVDSFPDLLGRPWCYTNNADLRFNKGYISFENKEERVKIPLTDGKSMPYVEPL' A
#
# COMPACT_ATOMS: atom_id res chain seq x y z
N ASP A 1 -13.59 -2.16 -12.36
CA ASP A 1 -12.30 -1.63 -11.86
C ASP A 1 -12.08 -2.12 -10.46
N ALA A 2 -10.94 -2.79 -10.22
CA ALA A 2 -10.57 -3.23 -8.89
C ALA A 2 -10.23 -2.01 -8.01
N SER A 3 -10.40 -2.15 -6.70
CA SER A 3 -10.15 -1.07 -5.76
C SER A 3 -9.71 -1.59 -4.42
N ILE A 4 -8.89 -0.79 -3.74
CA ILE A 4 -8.53 -0.99 -2.33
C ILE A 4 -9.15 0.12 -1.48
N THR A 5 -9.52 -0.22 -0.26
CA THR A 5 -10.08 0.73 0.71
C THR A 5 -9.06 1.01 1.79
N ILE A 6 -8.68 2.28 1.98
CA ILE A 6 -7.71 2.73 2.98
C ILE A 6 -8.40 3.73 3.89
N GLN A 7 -8.56 3.41 5.18
CA GLN A 7 -9.24 4.28 6.15
C GLN A 7 -10.64 4.77 5.70
N GLY A 8 -11.37 3.94 4.93
CA GLY A 8 -12.69 4.27 4.37
C GLY A 8 -12.66 4.90 2.97
N ALA A 9 -11.50 5.39 2.54
CA ALA A 9 -11.28 5.98 1.22
C ALA A 9 -11.06 4.93 0.15
N LYS A 10 -11.67 5.10 -1.02
CA LYS A 10 -11.59 4.13 -2.13
C LYS A 10 -10.56 4.57 -3.17
N PHE A 11 -9.59 3.71 -3.46
CA PHE A 11 -8.56 3.94 -4.48
C PHE A 11 -8.64 2.86 -5.54
N THR A 12 -8.70 3.28 -6.81
CA THR A 12 -8.82 2.36 -7.95
C THR A 12 -7.45 2.05 -8.54
N GLY A 13 -7.35 0.92 -9.22
CA GLY A 13 -6.16 0.57 -9.97
C GLY A 13 -6.24 -0.82 -10.57
N ASP A 14 -5.26 -1.12 -11.41
CA ASP A 14 -5.05 -2.42 -12.00
C ASP A 14 -4.14 -3.25 -11.09
N PHE A 15 -4.51 -4.50 -10.86
CA PHE A 15 -3.78 -5.43 -10.00
C PHE A 15 -3.64 -6.78 -10.70
N GLU A 16 -2.52 -7.45 -10.44
CA GLU A 16 -2.24 -8.80 -10.92
C GLU A 16 -2.23 -9.75 -9.73
N VAL A 17 -2.77 -10.95 -9.93
CA VAL A 17 -2.71 -12.04 -8.93
C VAL A 17 -1.49 -12.88 -9.24
N LEU A 18 -0.51 -12.85 -8.34
CA LEU A 18 0.72 -13.63 -8.45
C LEU A 18 0.53 -15.00 -7.76
N ALA A 19 1.20 -16.03 -8.28
CA ALA A 19 1.19 -17.34 -7.66
C ALA A 19 1.97 -17.30 -6.33
N LEU A 20 1.46 -18.00 -5.31
CA LEU A 20 2.01 -17.98 -3.94
C LEU A 20 3.53 -18.17 -3.85
N ALA A 21 4.12 -19.00 -4.71
CA ALA A 21 5.55 -19.30 -4.73
C ALA A 21 6.45 -18.13 -5.21
N GLU A 22 5.87 -17.00 -5.64
CA GLU A 22 6.62 -15.82 -6.10
C GLU A 22 6.65 -14.67 -5.09
N VAL A 23 5.80 -14.71 -4.05
CA VAL A 23 5.64 -13.63 -3.06
C VAL A 23 5.47 -14.24 -1.66
N ASP A 24 6.49 -14.95 -1.18
CA ASP A 24 6.43 -15.74 0.07
C ASP A 24 6.29 -14.91 1.37
N SER A 25 6.05 -13.59 1.32
CA SER A 25 6.17 -12.71 2.50
C SER A 25 5.17 -11.57 2.64
N PHE A 26 4.35 -11.26 1.63
CA PHE A 26 3.33 -10.20 1.74
C PHE A 26 2.02 -10.63 1.06
N PRO A 27 0.86 -10.48 1.73
CA PRO A 27 -0.44 -10.80 1.13
C PRO A 27 -0.80 -9.87 -0.04
N ASP A 28 -0.34 -8.61 0.02
CA ASP A 28 -0.57 -7.60 -1.01
C ASP A 28 0.70 -6.75 -1.19
N LEU A 29 1.03 -6.40 -2.44
CA LEU A 29 2.13 -5.50 -2.77
C LEU A 29 1.63 -4.31 -3.61
N LEU A 30 1.77 -3.10 -3.08
CA LEU A 30 1.46 -1.87 -3.82
C LEU A 30 2.69 -1.42 -4.63
N GLY A 31 2.69 -1.76 -5.91
CA GLY A 31 3.76 -1.39 -6.83
C GLY A 31 3.79 0.10 -7.19
N ARG A 32 4.93 0.57 -7.72
CA ARG A 32 5.12 1.95 -8.20
C ARG A 32 4.02 2.44 -9.16
N PRO A 33 3.51 1.65 -10.13
CA PRO A 33 2.45 2.09 -11.02
C PRO A 33 1.19 2.52 -10.27
N TRP A 34 0.76 1.70 -9.31
CA TRP A 34 -0.42 1.98 -8.50
C TRP A 34 -0.21 3.21 -7.60
N CYS A 35 0.97 3.31 -6.97
CA CYS A 35 1.35 4.46 -6.15
C CYS A 35 1.36 5.77 -6.96
N TYR A 36 1.83 5.74 -8.20
CA TYR A 36 1.82 6.92 -9.07
C TYR A 36 0.39 7.35 -9.42
N THR A 37 -0.47 6.41 -9.82
CA THR A 37 -1.87 6.68 -10.15
C THR A 37 -2.64 7.31 -8.98
N ASN A 38 -2.31 6.93 -7.75
CA ASN A 38 -2.98 7.38 -6.53
C ASN A 38 -2.15 8.42 -5.74
N ASN A 39 -1.27 9.16 -6.44
CA ASN A 39 -0.47 10.28 -5.93
C ASN A 39 0.20 10.00 -4.58
N ALA A 40 0.83 8.84 -4.46
CA ALA A 40 1.49 8.45 -3.23
C ALA A 40 2.63 9.43 -2.86
N ASP A 41 2.64 9.89 -1.62
CA ASP A 41 3.71 10.72 -1.06
C ASP A 41 4.24 10.09 0.23
N LEU A 42 5.44 9.53 0.15
CA LEU A 42 6.14 8.89 1.26
C LEU A 42 7.06 9.89 1.96
N ARG A 43 6.77 10.19 3.22
CA ARG A 43 7.50 11.17 4.03
C ARG A 43 8.12 10.49 5.24
N PHE A 44 9.27 9.85 5.05
CA PHE A 44 10.01 9.16 6.11
C PHE A 44 10.28 10.05 7.33
N ASN A 45 10.75 11.29 7.10
CA ASN A 45 11.05 12.25 8.17
C ASN A 45 9.82 12.68 8.97
N LYS A 46 8.61 12.50 8.43
CA LYS A 46 7.34 12.79 9.09
C LYS A 46 6.59 11.53 9.52
N GLY A 47 7.15 10.34 9.25
CA GLY A 47 6.60 9.06 9.67
C GLY A 47 5.27 8.70 9.02
N TYR A 48 5.00 9.10 7.78
CA TYR A 48 3.77 8.68 7.09
C TYR A 48 3.95 8.43 5.59
N ILE A 49 3.04 7.65 5.02
CA ILE A 49 2.71 7.63 3.60
C ILE A 49 1.31 8.20 3.39
N SER A 50 1.08 8.95 2.32
CA SER A 50 -0.25 9.43 1.96
C SER A 50 -0.64 9.05 0.55
N PHE A 51 -1.94 8.85 0.31
CA PHE A 51 -2.52 8.61 -1.01
C PHE A 51 -3.61 9.64 -1.26
N GLU A 52 -3.77 10.07 -2.50
CA GLU A 52 -4.69 11.14 -2.89
C GLU A 52 -5.38 10.80 -4.23
N ASN A 53 -6.71 10.80 -4.20
CA ASN A 53 -7.56 10.67 -5.38
C ASN A 53 -8.29 12.01 -5.64
N LYS A 54 -9.31 12.02 -6.51
CA LYS A 54 -10.06 13.25 -6.83
C LYS A 54 -10.98 13.75 -5.72
N GLU A 55 -11.26 12.91 -4.72
CA GLU A 55 -12.26 13.16 -3.68
C GLU A 55 -11.60 13.44 -2.32
N GLU A 56 -10.49 12.78 -2.02
CA GLU A 56 -9.88 12.79 -0.69
C GLU A 56 -8.38 12.46 -0.67
N ARG A 57 -7.76 12.78 0.47
CA ARG A 57 -6.38 12.43 0.80
C ARG A 57 -6.32 11.74 2.15
N VAL A 58 -5.72 10.55 2.18
CA VAL A 58 -5.51 9.78 3.41
C VAL A 58 -4.04 9.75 3.81
N LYS A 59 -3.77 9.69 5.11
CA LYS A 59 -2.41 9.58 5.67
C LYS A 59 -2.35 8.34 6.55
N ILE A 60 -1.42 7.44 6.23
CA ILE A 60 -1.14 6.25 7.00
C ILE A 60 0.19 6.47 7.74
N PRO A 61 0.19 6.46 9.08
CA PRO A 61 1.43 6.44 9.85
C PRO A 61 2.27 5.23 9.48
N LEU A 62 3.58 5.42 9.28
CA LEU A 62 4.51 4.30 9.17
C LEU A 62 4.57 3.61 10.53
N THR A 63 4.38 2.29 10.56
CA THR A 63 4.41 1.50 11.80
C THR A 63 5.84 1.37 12.31
N ASP A 64 6.02 1.16 13.62
CA ASP A 64 7.33 0.93 14.24
C ASP A 64 7.87 -0.50 14.01
N GLY A 65 7.30 -1.23 13.05
CA GLY A 65 7.64 -2.61 12.74
C GLY A 65 6.96 -3.66 13.63
N LYS A 66 6.38 -3.29 14.79
CA LYS A 66 5.78 -4.27 15.73
C LYS A 66 4.45 -4.86 15.27
N SER A 67 3.79 -4.19 14.32
CA SER A 67 2.52 -4.63 13.70
C SER A 67 2.71 -5.17 12.28
N MET A 68 3.97 -5.30 11.82
CA MET A 68 4.24 -5.91 10.52
C MET A 68 3.95 -7.41 10.60
N PRO A 69 3.33 -8.02 9.57
CA PRO A 69 3.26 -9.48 9.49
C PRO A 69 4.68 -10.04 9.59
N TYR A 70 4.89 -11.01 10.48
CA TYR A 70 6.18 -11.68 10.64
C TYR A 70 6.50 -12.44 9.35
N VAL A 71 7.65 -12.14 8.77
CA VAL A 71 8.20 -12.84 7.61
C VAL A 71 9.34 -13.72 8.13
N GLU A 72 9.20 -15.04 8.01
CA GLU A 72 10.32 -15.95 8.30
C GLU A 72 11.47 -15.67 7.32
N PRO A 73 12.69 -15.39 7.80
CA PRO A 73 13.86 -15.33 6.93
C PRO A 73 14.18 -16.72 6.38
N LEU A 74 14.63 -16.78 5.11
CA LEU A 74 15.17 -17.97 4.47
C LEU A 74 16.42 -18.52 5.19
#